data_AF-A0A353PE14-F1
#
_entry.id   AF-A0A353PE14-F1
#
_cell.length_a   1.000
_cell.length_b   1.000
_cell.length_c   1.000
_cell.angle_alpha   90.00
_cell.angle_beta   90.00
_cell.angle_gamma   90.00
#
_symmetry.space_group_name_H-M   'P 1'
#
loop_
_entity.id
_entity.type
_entity.pdbx_description
1 polymer ?
#
loop_
_entity_poly.entity_id
_entity_poly.type
_entity_poly.pdbx_seq_one_letter_code
_entity_poly.pdbx_strand_id
1 'polypeptide(L)'
;QAEQGVDYFTIHAGVRLGFIPLTADRVTGIVSRGGSIMAKWCLAHHRESFLYTHFEEICEIMKAYDVSFSLGDGLRPGSIADANDAAQFAELRTLGELTQVAWRHDVQVMIEGPGHVPMQLIKENMDKELAECFEAPFYTLGPLTTDIAPGYDHITSAIGAAQIAWYGTAMLCYVTPKEHLGLPDRDDVREGIVTYKIAAHAADLAKGHPAAQLRDNALSKARFEFRWQDQFNLGLDPEKAREFHDQTLPKEGHKTAHFCSMCGPKFCSMQITQEVRRYASSRGLNEHQALEQGMTEKALEFRRDAVKDHQPG
;
A
#
# COMPACT_ATOMS: atom_id res chain seq x y z
N GLN A 1 -26.43 6.81 -14.22
CA GLN A 1 -25.36 6.20 -13.41
C GLN A 1 -25.90 5.04 -12.59
N ALA A 2 -26.87 5.24 -11.68
CA ALA A 2 -27.46 4.12 -10.93
C ALA A 2 -28.07 3.05 -11.86
N GLU A 3 -28.90 3.43 -12.82
CA GLU A 3 -29.43 2.51 -13.86
C GLU A 3 -28.33 1.86 -14.74
N GLN A 4 -27.13 2.44 -14.81
CA GLN A 4 -26.01 1.87 -15.57
C GLN A 4 -25.23 0.82 -14.75
N GLY A 5 -25.49 0.70 -13.45
CA GLY A 5 -24.81 -0.24 -12.56
C GLY A 5 -23.50 0.28 -11.97
N VAL A 6 -23.41 1.58 -11.65
CA VAL A 6 -22.29 2.08 -10.85
C VAL A 6 -22.49 1.69 -9.38
N ASP A 7 -21.52 1.00 -8.78
CA ASP A 7 -21.67 0.36 -7.46
C ASP A 7 -21.55 1.31 -6.26
N TYR A 8 -20.80 2.40 -6.42
CA TYR A 8 -20.67 3.44 -5.38
C TYR A 8 -20.47 4.83 -5.96
N PHE A 9 -20.89 5.85 -5.22
CA PHE A 9 -20.68 7.25 -5.60
C PHE A 9 -19.80 7.98 -4.59
N THR A 10 -18.73 8.61 -5.09
CA THR A 10 -18.01 9.65 -4.36
C THR A 10 -18.85 10.93 -4.32
N ILE A 11 -19.39 11.26 -3.15
CA ILE A 11 -20.25 12.44 -2.94
C ILE A 11 -19.63 13.35 -1.89
N HIS A 12 -19.28 14.56 -2.30
CA HIS A 12 -18.61 15.57 -1.46
C HIS A 12 -19.62 16.38 -0.64
N ALA A 13 -20.50 15.68 0.09
CA ALA A 13 -21.52 16.30 0.94
C ALA A 13 -20.94 16.92 2.23
N GLY A 14 -19.69 16.60 2.60
CA GLY A 14 -18.98 17.19 3.74
C GLY A 14 -18.42 18.59 3.51
N VAL A 15 -18.36 19.08 2.26
CA VAL A 15 -17.84 20.41 1.93
C VAL A 15 -18.89 21.48 2.23
N ARG A 16 -18.95 21.91 3.48
CA ARG A 16 -19.92 22.91 3.96
C ARG A 16 -19.43 24.33 3.76
N LEU A 17 -20.36 25.27 3.54
CA LEU A 17 -20.05 26.70 3.31
C LEU A 17 -19.18 27.28 4.44
N GLY A 18 -19.47 26.93 5.69
CA GLY A 18 -18.75 27.40 6.87
C GLY A 18 -17.31 26.88 6.98
N PHE A 19 -16.94 25.83 6.25
CA PHE A 19 -15.59 25.23 6.31
C PHE A 19 -14.63 25.84 5.29
N ILE A 20 -15.14 26.46 4.21
CA ILE A 20 -14.30 27.03 3.15
C ILE A 20 -13.30 28.08 3.70
N PRO A 21 -13.67 28.99 4.63
CA PRO A 21 -12.70 29.92 5.21
C PRO A 21 -11.57 29.26 6.00
N LEU A 22 -11.77 28.03 6.50
CA LEU A 22 -10.72 27.28 7.23
C LEU A 22 -9.56 26.89 6.31
N THR A 23 -9.76 26.86 5.00
CA THR A 23 -8.71 26.51 4.03
C THR A 23 -7.94 27.73 3.53
N ALA A 24 -8.23 28.95 4.02
CA ALA A 24 -7.66 30.19 3.51
C ALA A 24 -6.14 30.28 3.71
N ASP A 25 -5.63 29.71 4.80
CA ASP A 25 -4.21 29.75 5.17
C ASP A 25 -3.43 28.49 4.77
N ARG A 26 -4.07 27.55 4.04
CA ARG A 26 -3.40 26.34 3.53
C ARG A 26 -2.35 26.67 2.48
N VAL A 27 -1.27 25.90 2.47
CA VAL A 27 -0.20 25.99 1.47
C VAL A 27 -0.70 25.58 0.09
N THR A 28 -1.51 24.51 -0.02
CA THR A 28 -2.05 24.03 -1.30
C THR A 28 -3.57 24.12 -1.42
N GLY A 29 -4.24 24.75 -0.46
CA GLY A 29 -5.67 25.06 -0.54
C GLY A 29 -6.57 23.82 -0.60
N ILE A 30 -7.50 23.82 -1.55
CA ILE A 30 -8.42 22.71 -1.81
C ILE A 30 -7.96 21.95 -3.07
N VAL A 31 -7.38 20.76 -2.88
CA VAL A 31 -6.84 19.93 -3.96
C VAL A 31 -7.83 18.88 -4.48
N SER A 32 -8.94 18.65 -3.78
CA SER A 32 -10.01 17.80 -4.31
C SER A 32 -10.69 18.48 -5.49
N ARG A 33 -10.75 17.79 -6.64
CA ARG A 33 -11.50 18.28 -7.80
C ARG A 33 -12.99 18.44 -7.47
N GLY A 34 -13.61 17.43 -6.86
CA GLY A 34 -15.02 17.49 -6.49
C GLY A 34 -15.27 18.50 -5.36
N GLY A 35 -14.37 18.55 -4.38
CA GLY A 35 -14.45 19.51 -3.28
C GLY A 35 -14.33 20.97 -3.74
N SER A 36 -13.41 21.27 -4.65
CA SER A 36 -13.23 22.62 -5.21
C SER A 36 -14.41 23.08 -6.07
N ILE A 37 -15.08 22.15 -6.78
CA ILE A 37 -16.34 22.43 -7.49
C ILE A 37 -17.42 22.84 -6.49
N MET A 38 -17.58 22.08 -5.40
CA MET A 38 -18.57 22.38 -4.36
C MET A 38 -18.25 23.69 -3.63
N ALA A 39 -17.00 23.93 -3.27
CA ALA A 39 -16.58 25.18 -2.65
C ALA A 39 -16.88 26.39 -3.55
N LYS A 40 -16.57 26.30 -4.85
CA LYS A 40 -16.90 27.35 -5.82
C LYS A 40 -18.40 27.60 -5.91
N TRP A 41 -19.22 26.55 -5.92
CA TRP A 41 -20.68 26.67 -5.93
C TRP A 41 -21.20 27.36 -4.66
N CYS A 42 -20.74 26.92 -3.48
CA CYS A 42 -21.13 27.51 -2.19
C CYS A 42 -20.76 29.00 -2.13
N LEU A 43 -19.57 29.40 -2.61
CA LEU A 43 -19.15 30.80 -2.66
C LEU A 43 -19.96 31.63 -3.66
N ALA A 44 -20.24 31.09 -4.86
CA ALA A 44 -20.98 31.81 -5.89
C ALA A 44 -22.44 32.09 -5.48
N HIS A 45 -23.05 31.19 -4.73
CA HIS A 45 -24.45 31.33 -4.29
C HIS A 45 -24.61 31.81 -2.86
N HIS A 46 -23.53 31.80 -2.07
CA HIS A 46 -23.53 32.03 -0.63
C HIS A 46 -24.61 31.21 0.10
N ARG A 47 -24.67 29.91 -0.24
CA ARG A 47 -25.63 28.93 0.29
C ARG A 47 -24.89 27.69 0.75
N GLU A 48 -25.51 26.96 1.68
CA GLU A 48 -25.00 25.66 2.13
C GLU A 48 -24.99 24.66 0.96
N SER A 49 -24.04 23.72 1.00
CA SER A 49 -23.88 22.67 0.00
C SER A 49 -25.22 21.98 -0.30
N PHE A 50 -25.65 22.01 -1.56
CA PHE A 50 -26.88 21.33 -1.95
C PHE A 50 -26.79 19.81 -1.78
N LEU A 51 -25.59 19.23 -1.87
CA LEU A 51 -25.37 17.81 -1.58
C LEU A 51 -25.62 17.49 -0.10
N TYR A 52 -25.28 18.42 0.78
CA TYR A 52 -25.55 18.32 2.22
C TYR A 52 -27.05 18.52 2.51
N THR A 53 -27.67 19.56 1.94
CA THR A 53 -29.07 19.88 2.26
C THR A 53 -30.08 18.91 1.66
N HIS A 54 -29.73 18.23 0.57
CA HIS A 54 -30.56 17.21 -0.08
C HIS A 54 -30.08 15.77 0.20
N PHE A 55 -29.28 15.56 1.25
CA PHE A 55 -28.62 14.27 1.49
C PHE A 55 -29.61 13.10 1.70
N GLU A 56 -30.74 13.32 2.39
CA GLU A 56 -31.79 12.28 2.55
C GLU A 56 -32.44 11.90 1.21
N GLU A 57 -32.67 12.86 0.30
CA GLU A 57 -33.19 12.56 -1.04
C GLU A 57 -32.19 11.74 -1.87
N ILE A 58 -30.90 12.01 -1.71
CA ILE A 58 -29.83 11.22 -2.33
C ILE A 58 -29.85 9.79 -1.76
N CYS A 59 -30.06 9.62 -0.44
CA CYS A 59 -30.17 8.30 0.19
C CYS A 59 -31.31 7.48 -0.42
N GLU A 60 -32.50 8.08 -0.65
CA GLU A 60 -33.63 7.38 -1.28
C GLU A 60 -33.28 6.89 -2.70
N ILE A 61 -32.57 7.70 -3.48
CA ILE A 61 -32.09 7.29 -4.81
C ILE A 61 -31.11 6.14 -4.68
N MET A 62 -30.10 6.25 -3.81
CA MET A 62 -29.06 5.23 -3.68
C MET A 62 -29.61 3.91 -3.15
N LYS A 63 -30.56 3.95 -2.20
CA LYS A 63 -31.28 2.78 -1.66
C LYS A 63 -32.01 2.01 -2.75
N ALA A 64 -32.66 2.71 -3.68
CA ALA A 64 -33.46 2.07 -4.75
C ALA A 64 -32.62 1.19 -5.70
N TYR A 65 -31.30 1.38 -5.74
CA TYR A 65 -30.38 0.68 -6.63
C TYR A 65 -29.23 -0.03 -5.91
N ASP A 66 -29.22 -0.05 -4.57
CA ASP A 66 -28.12 -0.57 -3.75
C ASP A 66 -26.74 0.03 -4.09
N VAL A 67 -26.71 1.34 -4.31
CA VAL A 67 -25.44 2.07 -4.53
C VAL A 67 -24.86 2.46 -3.18
N SER A 68 -23.58 2.16 -2.95
CA SER A 68 -22.89 2.54 -1.71
C SER A 68 -22.44 4.00 -1.73
N PHE A 69 -22.47 4.68 -0.58
CA PHE A 69 -21.80 5.96 -0.40
C PHE A 69 -20.30 5.77 -0.24
N SER A 70 -19.54 6.53 -1.02
CA SER A 70 -18.17 6.91 -0.70
C SER A 70 -18.20 8.39 -0.31
N LEU A 71 -18.22 8.69 0.98
CA LEU A 71 -18.32 10.07 1.43
C LEU A 71 -16.99 10.79 1.18
N GLY A 72 -16.99 11.71 0.21
CA GLY A 72 -15.77 12.28 -0.36
C GLY A 72 -15.05 13.25 0.57
N ASP A 73 -13.72 13.23 0.51
CA ASP A 73 -12.81 14.05 1.30
C ASP A 73 -12.45 15.36 0.58
N GLY A 74 -13.46 16.20 0.37
CA GLY A 74 -13.35 17.43 -0.41
C GLY A 74 -12.34 18.44 0.12
N LEU A 75 -12.03 18.39 1.42
CA LEU A 75 -11.07 19.22 2.14
C LEU A 75 -9.85 18.42 2.57
N ARG A 76 -9.51 17.29 1.92
CA ARG A 76 -8.24 16.57 2.20
C ARG A 76 -7.00 17.46 2.03
N PRO A 77 -5.89 17.17 2.74
CA PRO A 77 -4.63 17.89 2.58
C PRO A 77 -3.94 17.51 1.26
N GLY A 78 -3.47 18.53 0.54
CA GLY A 78 -2.67 18.38 -0.69
C GLY A 78 -1.19 18.69 -0.52
N SER A 79 -0.75 18.85 0.72
CA SER A 79 0.65 19.00 1.10
C SER A 79 0.82 18.53 2.54
N ILE A 80 2.05 18.15 2.91
CA ILE A 80 2.40 17.76 4.27
C ILE A 80 2.09 18.88 5.28
N ALA A 81 2.20 20.14 4.86
CA ALA A 81 1.96 21.30 5.71
C ALA A 81 0.48 21.47 6.11
N ASP A 82 -0.44 21.00 5.27
CA ASP A 82 -1.89 21.16 5.47
C ASP A 82 -2.53 19.95 6.18
N ALA A 83 -1.73 18.92 6.49
CA ALA A 83 -2.20 17.69 7.10
C ALA A 83 -2.73 17.92 8.52
N ASN A 84 -3.87 17.28 8.83
CA ASN A 84 -4.54 17.28 10.13
C ASN A 84 -5.05 18.66 10.57
N ASP A 85 -5.29 19.56 9.62
CA ASP A 85 -5.78 20.90 9.93
C ASP A 85 -7.27 20.93 10.32
N ALA A 86 -7.74 22.12 10.70
CA ALA A 86 -9.12 22.32 11.13
C ALA A 86 -10.15 22.04 10.02
N ALA A 87 -9.82 22.34 8.76
CA ALA A 87 -10.73 22.12 7.63
C ALA A 87 -10.94 20.63 7.37
N GLN A 88 -9.86 19.84 7.36
CA GLN A 88 -9.90 18.41 7.15
C GLN A 88 -10.76 17.72 8.22
N PHE A 89 -10.49 17.98 9.50
CA PHE A 89 -11.25 17.32 10.57
C PHE A 89 -12.67 17.88 10.77
N ALA A 90 -12.95 19.13 10.33
CA ALA A 90 -14.32 19.62 10.29
C ALA A 90 -15.17 18.85 9.26
N GLU A 91 -14.60 18.56 8.09
CA GLU A 91 -15.24 17.71 7.10
C GLU A 91 -15.42 16.28 7.64
N LEU A 92 -14.37 15.65 8.20
CA LEU A 92 -14.44 14.28 8.72
C LEU A 92 -15.59 14.08 9.73
N ARG A 93 -15.73 14.97 10.72
CA ARG A 93 -16.87 14.95 11.66
C ARG A 93 -18.22 15.01 10.95
N THR A 94 -18.32 15.85 9.92
CA THR A 94 -19.54 15.95 9.12
C THR A 94 -19.81 14.66 8.36
N LEU A 95 -18.78 13.98 7.83
CA LEU A 95 -18.95 12.68 7.19
C LEU A 95 -19.48 11.63 8.17
N GLY A 96 -19.04 11.67 9.44
CA GLY A 96 -19.61 10.87 10.52
C GLY A 96 -21.10 11.13 10.76
N GLU A 97 -21.51 12.40 10.82
CA GLU A 97 -22.93 12.77 10.92
C GLU A 97 -23.75 12.25 9.72
N LEU A 98 -23.24 12.42 8.51
CA LEU A 98 -23.88 11.94 7.28
C LEU A 98 -23.92 10.42 7.18
N THR A 99 -22.95 9.73 7.74
CA THR A 99 -22.93 8.25 7.84
C THR A 99 -24.13 7.77 8.65
N GLN A 100 -24.41 8.39 9.80
CA GLN A 100 -25.60 8.05 10.58
C GLN A 100 -26.90 8.36 9.85
N VAL A 101 -26.94 9.42 9.03
CA VAL A 101 -28.10 9.71 8.18
C VAL A 101 -28.28 8.57 7.17
N ALA A 102 -27.27 8.25 6.38
CA ALA A 102 -27.33 7.19 5.37
C ALA A 102 -27.70 5.82 5.97
N TRP A 103 -27.16 5.48 7.14
CA TRP A 103 -27.52 4.24 7.85
C TRP A 103 -28.97 4.19 8.32
N ARG A 104 -29.59 5.33 8.68
CA ARG A 104 -31.04 5.37 8.97
C ARG A 104 -31.90 5.08 7.74
N HIS A 105 -31.35 5.30 6.54
CA HIS A 105 -31.99 4.94 5.27
C HIS A 105 -31.57 3.54 4.78
N ASP A 106 -30.83 2.75 5.57
CA ASP A 106 -30.26 1.45 5.17
C ASP A 106 -29.34 1.52 3.93
N VAL A 107 -28.60 2.61 3.75
CA VAL A 107 -27.63 2.76 2.64
C VAL A 107 -26.22 2.46 3.14
N GLN A 108 -25.47 1.64 2.40
CA GLN A 108 -24.08 1.27 2.69
C GLN A 108 -23.17 2.51 2.60
N VAL A 109 -22.16 2.63 3.47
CA VAL A 109 -21.27 3.80 3.54
C VAL A 109 -19.82 3.37 3.75
N MET A 110 -18.90 4.02 3.04
CA MET A 110 -17.48 4.13 3.35
C MET A 110 -17.05 5.60 3.35
N ILE A 111 -15.97 5.92 4.05
CA ILE A 111 -15.47 7.29 4.23
C ILE A 111 -14.20 7.47 3.41
N GLU A 112 -14.09 8.53 2.63
CA GLU A 112 -12.83 8.88 1.98
C GLU A 112 -11.90 9.63 2.94
N GLY A 113 -10.61 9.44 2.79
CA GLY A 113 -9.58 9.96 3.69
C GLY A 113 -8.32 10.44 2.99
N PRO A 114 -7.43 11.08 3.77
CA PRO A 114 -6.48 12.07 3.30
C PRO A 114 -5.51 11.61 2.22
N GLY A 115 -4.96 12.64 1.55
CA GLY A 115 -3.92 12.57 0.53
C GLY A 115 -2.50 12.69 1.10
N HIS A 116 -2.07 13.89 1.50
CA HIS A 116 -0.69 14.12 1.93
C HIS A 116 -0.60 14.21 3.46
N VAL A 117 0.06 13.24 4.10
CA VAL A 117 0.16 13.15 5.56
C VAL A 117 1.53 12.60 5.97
N PRO A 118 2.32 13.33 6.78
CA PRO A 118 3.61 12.84 7.24
C PRO A 118 3.40 11.72 8.27
N MET A 119 4.33 10.75 8.33
CA MET A 119 4.11 9.47 9.04
C MET A 119 3.66 9.63 10.49
N GLN A 120 4.22 10.60 11.23
CA GLN A 120 3.88 10.84 12.63
C GLN A 120 2.42 11.28 12.85
N LEU A 121 1.71 11.71 11.80
CA LEU A 121 0.32 12.15 11.85
C LEU A 121 -0.68 11.12 11.30
N ILE A 122 -0.20 10.02 10.69
CA ILE A 122 -1.06 9.00 10.07
C ILE A 122 -1.95 8.32 11.12
N LYS A 123 -1.42 8.00 12.31
CA LYS A 123 -2.18 7.30 13.34
C LYS A 123 -3.38 8.12 13.84
N GLU A 124 -3.20 9.44 13.99
CA GLU A 124 -4.28 10.34 14.41
C GLU A 124 -5.45 10.35 13.40
N ASN A 125 -5.16 10.27 12.10
CA ASN A 125 -6.21 10.21 11.08
C ASN A 125 -7.08 8.95 11.25
N MET A 126 -6.45 7.79 11.46
CA MET A 126 -7.18 6.55 11.70
C MET A 126 -7.98 6.62 13.01
N ASP A 127 -7.37 7.11 14.09
CA ASP A 127 -8.06 7.20 15.39
C ASP A 127 -9.29 8.11 15.34
N LYS A 128 -9.19 9.22 14.61
CA LYS A 128 -10.31 10.15 14.42
C LYS A 128 -11.39 9.55 13.54
N GLU A 129 -11.04 8.88 12.45
CA GLU A 129 -12.04 8.26 11.59
C GLU A 129 -12.83 7.18 12.34
N LEU A 130 -12.16 6.29 13.07
CA LEU A 130 -12.85 5.27 13.85
C LEU A 130 -13.82 5.89 14.88
N ALA A 131 -13.39 6.96 15.56
CA ALA A 131 -14.16 7.61 16.60
C ALA A 131 -15.32 8.48 16.06
N GLU A 132 -15.08 9.23 14.99
CA GLU A 132 -16.03 10.21 14.44
C GLU A 132 -16.96 9.57 13.40
N CYS A 133 -16.55 8.49 12.73
CA CYS A 133 -17.30 7.82 11.67
C CYS A 133 -17.78 6.40 12.05
N PHE A 134 -17.73 6.05 13.34
CA PHE A 134 -18.35 4.84 13.90
C PHE A 134 -17.83 3.54 13.27
N GLU A 135 -16.52 3.49 13.03
CA GLU A 135 -15.84 2.33 12.40
C GLU A 135 -16.36 1.98 11.00
N ALA A 136 -16.93 2.96 10.28
CA ALA A 136 -17.24 2.80 8.86
C ALA A 136 -15.96 2.41 8.08
N PRO A 137 -16.06 1.69 6.95
CA PRO A 137 -14.90 1.38 6.14
C PRO A 137 -14.19 2.66 5.66
N PHE A 138 -12.90 2.79 5.98
CA PHE A 138 -12.10 3.92 5.53
C PHE A 138 -11.44 3.65 4.18
N TYR A 139 -11.42 4.65 3.28
CA TYR A 139 -10.90 4.60 1.93
C TYR A 139 -9.93 5.77 1.67
N THR A 140 -8.61 5.52 1.60
CA THR A 140 -7.62 6.62 1.58
C THR A 140 -6.85 6.72 0.27
N LEU A 141 -6.47 7.94 -0.12
CA LEU A 141 -5.58 8.21 -1.25
C LEU A 141 -4.11 8.25 -0.77
N GLY A 142 -3.46 7.09 -0.71
CA GLY A 142 -2.17 6.94 -0.04
C GLY A 142 -2.34 6.68 1.46
N PRO A 143 -1.83 7.55 2.37
CA PRO A 143 -1.36 8.91 2.10
C PRO A 143 0.11 9.03 1.65
N LEU A 144 0.43 10.08 0.89
CA LEU A 144 1.80 10.50 0.55
C LEU A 144 2.52 10.99 1.80
N THR A 145 3.66 10.37 2.14
CA THR A 145 4.41 10.71 3.35
C THR A 145 5.41 11.85 3.17
N THR A 146 5.61 12.32 1.93
CA THR A 146 6.48 13.44 1.59
C THR A 146 6.13 14.00 0.21
N ASP A 147 6.35 15.30 0.02
CA ASP A 147 6.00 16.03 -1.21
C ASP A 147 7.18 16.20 -2.18
N ILE A 148 8.37 15.71 -1.82
CA ILE A 148 9.63 16.09 -2.48
C ILE A 148 10.06 15.12 -3.61
N ALA A 149 9.24 14.14 -3.97
CA ALA A 149 9.61 13.09 -4.92
C ALA A 149 8.56 12.87 -6.05
N PRO A 150 8.14 13.92 -6.78
CA PRO A 150 7.27 13.74 -7.94
C PRO A 150 7.94 12.82 -8.97
N GLY A 151 7.17 11.92 -9.57
CA GLY A 151 7.69 10.79 -10.37
C GLY A 151 7.82 9.49 -9.56
N TYR A 152 7.79 9.59 -8.22
CA TYR A 152 7.90 8.46 -7.30
C TYR A 152 6.77 8.44 -6.26
N ASP A 153 5.65 9.11 -6.55
CA ASP A 153 4.57 9.27 -5.57
C ASP A 153 3.83 7.96 -5.27
N HIS A 154 3.85 7.00 -6.19
CA HIS A 154 3.48 5.61 -5.89
C HIS A 154 4.28 5.04 -4.70
N ILE A 155 5.56 5.38 -4.54
CA ILE A 155 6.41 4.93 -3.43
C ILE A 155 6.15 5.78 -2.18
N THR A 156 6.14 7.11 -2.30
CA THR A 156 5.91 8.01 -1.15
C THR A 156 4.57 7.69 -0.49
N SER A 157 3.55 7.39 -1.30
CA SER A 157 2.23 7.00 -0.83
C SER A 157 2.14 5.56 -0.34
N ALA A 158 2.87 4.61 -0.93
CA ALA A 158 2.87 3.22 -0.45
C ALA A 158 3.31 3.10 1.01
N ILE A 159 4.25 3.94 1.44
CA ILE A 159 4.72 3.99 2.83
C ILE A 159 3.58 4.39 3.78
N GLY A 160 2.79 5.39 3.42
CA GLY A 160 1.65 5.83 4.24
C GLY A 160 0.47 4.87 4.13
N ALA A 161 0.20 4.38 2.92
CA ALA A 161 -0.87 3.42 2.63
C ALA A 161 -0.71 2.12 3.44
N ALA A 162 0.50 1.56 3.49
CA ALA A 162 0.77 0.37 4.31
C ALA A 162 0.57 0.64 5.81
N GLN A 163 0.95 1.81 6.31
CA GLN A 163 0.77 2.18 7.71
C GLN A 163 -0.70 2.38 8.08
N ILE A 164 -1.44 3.16 7.29
CA ILE A 164 -2.83 3.47 7.61
C ILE A 164 -3.74 2.25 7.43
N ALA A 165 -3.47 1.40 6.45
CA ALA A 165 -4.14 0.10 6.31
C ALA A 165 -3.81 -0.86 7.45
N TRP A 166 -2.56 -0.86 7.94
CA TRP A 166 -2.21 -1.61 9.15
C TRP A 166 -3.01 -1.11 10.36
N TYR A 167 -3.22 0.20 10.47
CA TYR A 167 -4.01 0.79 11.54
C TYR A 167 -5.53 0.56 11.41
N GLY A 168 -6.06 0.30 10.22
CA GLY A 168 -7.47 -0.07 10.05
C GLY A 168 -8.11 0.25 8.71
N THR A 169 -7.47 1.03 7.82
CA THR A 169 -8.08 1.39 6.52
C THR A 169 -8.50 0.15 5.71
N ALA A 170 -9.72 0.20 5.17
CA ALA A 170 -10.37 -0.92 4.49
C ALA A 170 -10.02 -0.97 2.99
N MET A 171 -9.87 0.18 2.33
CA MET A 171 -9.54 0.28 0.92
C MET A 171 -8.49 1.37 0.67
N LEU A 172 -7.60 1.15 -0.30
CA LEU A 172 -6.53 2.08 -0.64
C LEU A 172 -6.67 2.50 -2.11
N CYS A 173 -6.89 3.80 -2.34
CA CYS A 173 -6.84 4.38 -3.67
C CYS A 173 -5.37 4.49 -4.06
N TYR A 174 -5.02 3.85 -5.16
CA TYR A 174 -3.66 3.86 -5.65
C TYR A 174 -3.21 5.26 -6.11
N VAL A 175 -1.89 5.46 -6.09
CA VAL A 175 -1.23 6.64 -6.64
C VAL A 175 -0.23 6.14 -7.67
N THR A 176 -0.22 6.78 -8.84
CA THR A 176 0.65 6.38 -9.94
C THR A 176 2.01 7.07 -9.86
N PRO A 177 3.05 6.56 -10.54
CA PRO A 177 4.33 7.27 -10.64
C PRO A 177 4.21 8.70 -11.18
N LYS A 178 3.28 8.94 -12.12
CA LYS A 178 3.05 10.26 -12.74
C LYS A 178 2.06 11.16 -11.99
N GLU A 179 1.65 10.79 -10.78
CA GLU A 179 0.89 11.72 -9.95
C GLU A 179 1.65 13.05 -9.83
N HIS A 180 0.90 14.16 -9.84
CA HIS A 180 1.43 15.54 -9.89
C HIS A 180 2.20 15.92 -11.18
N LEU A 181 2.34 15.02 -12.16
CA LEU A 181 3.10 15.26 -13.39
C LEU A 181 2.26 15.15 -14.66
N GLY A 182 1.29 14.23 -14.71
CA GLY A 182 0.45 14.06 -15.90
C GLY A 182 -0.46 12.84 -15.84
N LEU A 183 -1.11 12.55 -16.97
CA LEU A 183 -1.94 11.35 -17.08
C LEU A 183 -1.04 10.09 -17.13
N PRO A 184 -1.37 9.05 -16.34
CA PRO A 184 -0.62 7.79 -16.36
C PRO A 184 -0.85 7.05 -17.68
N ASP A 185 0.21 6.39 -18.16
CA ASP A 185 0.12 5.40 -19.23
C ASP A 185 -0.13 3.99 -18.66
N ARG A 186 -0.14 2.98 -19.55
CA ARG A 186 -0.42 1.59 -19.17
C ARG A 186 0.58 1.05 -18.14
N ASP A 187 1.85 1.40 -18.28
CA ASP A 187 2.92 0.84 -17.45
C ASP A 187 2.93 1.56 -16.09
N ASP A 188 2.63 2.87 -16.05
CA ASP A 188 2.38 3.61 -14.80
C ASP A 188 1.21 3.01 -14.00
N VAL A 189 0.13 2.61 -14.68
CA VAL A 189 -1.03 1.97 -14.04
C VAL A 189 -0.64 0.61 -13.47
N ARG A 190 0.11 -0.21 -14.21
CA ARG A 190 0.62 -1.50 -13.72
C ARG A 190 1.48 -1.30 -12.46
N GLU A 191 2.40 -0.34 -12.50
CA GLU A 191 3.29 -0.04 -11.38
C GLU A 191 2.53 0.44 -10.14
N GLY A 192 1.57 1.36 -10.30
CA GLY A 192 0.70 1.79 -9.21
C GLY A 192 -0.10 0.64 -8.59
N ILE A 193 -0.72 -0.21 -9.41
CA ILE A 193 -1.51 -1.36 -8.93
C ILE A 193 -0.64 -2.34 -8.15
N VAL A 194 0.50 -2.76 -8.71
CA VAL A 194 1.40 -3.72 -8.04
C VAL A 194 1.93 -3.12 -6.73
N THR A 195 2.28 -1.82 -6.73
CA THR A 195 2.76 -1.10 -5.55
C THR A 195 1.71 -1.11 -4.43
N TYR A 196 0.45 -0.84 -4.74
CA TYR A 196 -0.61 -0.84 -3.74
C TYR A 196 -1.04 -2.25 -3.31
N LYS A 197 -0.91 -3.26 -4.18
CA LYS A 197 -1.05 -4.66 -3.77
C LYS A 197 0.04 -5.08 -2.78
N ILE A 198 1.26 -4.56 -2.92
CA ILE A 198 2.33 -4.75 -1.93
C ILE A 198 1.97 -4.07 -0.62
N ALA A 199 1.54 -2.79 -0.65
CA ALA A 199 1.18 -2.04 0.55
C ALA A 199 0.02 -2.70 1.33
N ALA A 200 -1.03 -3.11 0.62
CA ALA A 200 -2.18 -3.83 1.21
C ALA A 200 -1.74 -5.17 1.83
N HIS A 201 -0.95 -5.97 1.11
CA HIS A 201 -0.46 -7.25 1.64
C HIS A 201 0.48 -7.06 2.84
N ALA A 202 1.32 -6.03 2.84
CA ALA A 202 2.17 -5.68 3.98
C ALA A 202 1.34 -5.30 5.21
N ALA A 203 0.24 -4.55 5.02
CA ALA A 203 -0.72 -4.27 6.07
C ALA A 203 -1.41 -5.53 6.58
N ASP A 204 -1.84 -6.44 5.69
CA ASP A 204 -2.44 -7.73 6.08
C ASP A 204 -1.48 -8.59 6.92
N LEU A 205 -0.20 -8.62 6.57
CA LEU A 205 0.83 -9.29 7.36
C LEU A 205 0.97 -8.64 8.75
N ALA A 206 1.04 -7.31 8.81
CA ALA A 206 1.19 -6.57 10.07
C ALA A 206 -0.07 -6.70 10.96
N LYS A 207 -1.25 -6.86 10.37
CA LYS A 207 -2.51 -7.18 11.05
C LYS A 207 -2.60 -8.64 11.52
N GLY A 208 -1.71 -9.51 11.05
CA GLY A 208 -1.78 -10.94 11.33
C GLY A 208 -2.96 -11.63 10.64
N HIS A 209 -3.37 -11.16 9.46
CA HIS A 209 -4.48 -11.77 8.72
C HIS A 209 -4.17 -13.26 8.44
N PRO A 210 -5.07 -14.21 8.79
CA PRO A 210 -4.72 -15.63 8.92
C PRO A 210 -4.08 -16.28 7.68
N ALA A 211 -4.46 -15.82 6.48
CA ALA A 211 -3.97 -16.37 5.22
C ALA A 211 -2.81 -15.60 4.59
N ALA A 212 -2.46 -14.41 5.09
CA ALA A 212 -1.49 -13.53 4.42
C ALA A 212 -0.10 -14.18 4.37
N GLN A 213 0.39 -14.66 5.50
CA GLN A 213 1.75 -15.21 5.63
C GLN A 213 1.98 -16.50 4.83
N LEU A 214 0.92 -17.21 4.43
CA LEU A 214 1.03 -18.43 3.62
C LEU A 214 1.71 -18.16 2.28
N ARG A 215 1.40 -17.02 1.64
CA ARG A 215 2.00 -16.64 0.35
C ARG A 215 3.48 -16.34 0.50
N ASP A 216 3.85 -15.55 1.51
CA ASP A 216 5.25 -15.21 1.82
C ASP A 216 6.08 -16.46 2.10
N ASN A 217 5.54 -17.37 2.90
CA ASN A 217 6.21 -18.62 3.24
C ASN A 217 6.37 -19.53 2.01
N ALA A 218 5.33 -19.64 1.16
CA ALA A 218 5.41 -20.43 -0.07
C ALA A 218 6.46 -19.88 -1.05
N LEU A 219 6.48 -18.56 -1.24
CA LEU A 219 7.47 -17.90 -2.11
C LEU A 219 8.88 -18.01 -1.53
N SER A 220 9.03 -17.81 -0.22
CA SER A 220 10.32 -17.92 0.48
C SER A 220 10.87 -19.35 0.41
N LYS A 221 10.00 -20.35 0.55
CA LYS A 221 10.38 -21.76 0.39
C LYS A 221 10.80 -22.05 -1.05
N ALA A 222 10.04 -21.57 -2.05
CA ALA A 222 10.41 -21.72 -3.46
C ALA A 222 11.77 -21.09 -3.77
N ARG A 223 12.04 -19.91 -3.19
CA ARG A 223 13.33 -19.22 -3.29
C ARG A 223 14.47 -20.04 -2.68
N PHE A 224 14.30 -20.51 -1.46
CA PHE A 224 15.33 -21.28 -0.75
C PHE A 224 15.61 -22.64 -1.41
N GLU A 225 14.61 -23.24 -2.06
CA GLU A 225 14.73 -24.50 -2.80
C GLU A 225 15.13 -24.32 -4.27
N PHE A 226 15.42 -23.08 -4.70
CA PHE A 226 15.76 -22.73 -6.09
C PHE A 226 14.71 -23.17 -7.13
N ARG A 227 13.44 -23.22 -6.72
CA ARG A 227 12.29 -23.45 -7.61
C ARG A 227 11.90 -22.15 -8.30
N TRP A 228 12.75 -21.69 -9.22
CA TRP A 228 12.64 -20.37 -9.86
C TRP A 228 11.28 -20.11 -10.49
N GLN A 229 10.73 -21.09 -11.23
CA GLN A 229 9.42 -20.95 -11.86
C GLN A 229 8.30 -20.72 -10.83
N ASP A 230 8.32 -21.47 -9.74
CA ASP A 230 7.34 -21.33 -8.66
C ASP A 230 7.51 -19.97 -7.96
N GLN A 231 8.75 -19.54 -7.73
CA GLN A 231 9.02 -18.22 -7.16
C GLN A 231 8.47 -17.09 -8.03
N PHE A 232 8.64 -17.16 -9.36
CA PHE A 232 8.08 -16.15 -10.27
C PHE A 232 6.56 -16.16 -10.23
N ASN A 233 5.94 -17.33 -10.38
CA ASN A 233 4.49 -17.48 -10.44
C ASN A 233 3.78 -17.08 -9.14
N LEU A 234 4.47 -17.21 -7.99
CA LEU A 234 3.95 -16.75 -6.70
C LEU A 234 4.10 -15.24 -6.47
N GLY A 235 4.94 -14.56 -7.26
CA GLY A 235 5.14 -13.11 -7.19
C GLY A 235 3.86 -12.31 -7.52
N LEU A 236 3.80 -11.05 -7.10
CA LEU A 236 2.68 -10.15 -7.43
C LEU A 236 2.70 -9.69 -8.90
N ASP A 237 3.90 -9.70 -9.51
CA ASP A 237 4.10 -9.47 -10.93
C ASP A 237 5.05 -10.56 -11.49
N PRO A 238 4.51 -11.73 -11.90
CA PRO A 238 5.32 -12.85 -12.38
C PRO A 238 6.13 -12.55 -13.64
N GLU A 239 5.63 -11.70 -14.53
CA GLU A 239 6.33 -11.34 -15.77
C GLU A 239 7.57 -10.51 -15.46
N LYS A 240 7.44 -9.46 -14.61
CA LYS A 240 8.56 -8.60 -14.22
C LYS A 240 9.63 -9.38 -13.45
N ALA A 241 9.21 -10.32 -12.58
CA ALA A 241 10.14 -11.19 -11.85
C ALA A 241 10.96 -12.09 -12.80
N ARG A 242 10.31 -12.67 -13.82
CA ARG A 242 10.96 -13.51 -14.84
C ARG A 242 11.89 -12.68 -15.72
N GLU A 243 11.43 -11.53 -16.18
CA GLU A 243 12.20 -10.62 -17.02
C GLU A 243 13.52 -10.22 -16.34
N PHE A 244 13.47 -9.79 -15.08
CA PHE A 244 14.66 -9.33 -14.35
C PHE A 244 15.67 -10.44 -14.12
N HIS A 245 15.22 -11.67 -13.86
CA HIS A 245 16.12 -12.82 -13.80
C HIS A 245 16.79 -13.06 -15.17
N ASP A 246 16.01 -13.03 -16.25
CA ASP A 246 16.44 -13.42 -17.59
C ASP A 246 17.32 -12.39 -18.28
N GLN A 247 17.30 -11.13 -17.82
CA GLN A 247 18.25 -10.09 -18.24
C GLN A 247 19.72 -10.51 -18.03
N THR A 248 20.01 -11.37 -17.05
CA THR A 248 21.38 -11.84 -16.77
C THR A 248 21.55 -13.36 -16.86
N LEU A 249 20.48 -14.12 -16.65
CA LEU A 249 20.48 -15.58 -16.70
C LEU A 249 19.37 -16.14 -17.61
N PRO A 250 19.38 -15.86 -18.93
CA PRO A 250 18.25 -16.13 -19.83
C PRO A 250 17.99 -17.61 -20.14
N LYS A 251 19.01 -18.49 -20.04
CA LYS A 251 18.90 -19.89 -20.46
C LYS A 251 17.95 -20.67 -19.54
N GLU A 252 17.16 -21.59 -20.11
CA GLU A 252 16.25 -22.45 -19.33
C GLU A 252 16.95 -23.25 -18.22
N GLY A 253 18.18 -23.71 -18.47
CA GLY A 253 18.98 -24.40 -17.45
C GLY A 253 19.30 -23.54 -16.21
N HIS A 254 19.19 -22.21 -16.29
CA HIS A 254 19.36 -21.35 -15.12
C HIS A 254 18.12 -21.36 -14.20
N LYS A 255 16.95 -21.78 -14.69
CA LYS A 255 15.73 -21.92 -13.87
C LYS A 255 15.77 -23.11 -12.93
N THR A 256 16.82 -23.93 -13.03
CA THR A 256 17.15 -25.01 -12.10
C THR A 256 18.49 -24.76 -11.41
N ALA A 257 19.10 -23.58 -11.57
CA ALA A 257 20.39 -23.27 -10.98
C ALA A 257 20.25 -22.92 -9.50
N HIS A 258 21.20 -23.39 -8.69
CA HIS A 258 21.26 -23.11 -7.26
C HIS A 258 21.98 -21.78 -6.94
N PHE A 259 21.76 -20.77 -7.77
CA PHE A 259 22.32 -19.43 -7.62
C PHE A 259 21.61 -18.45 -8.55
N CYS A 260 21.80 -17.14 -8.30
CA CYS A 260 21.50 -16.08 -9.26
C CYS A 260 22.78 -15.31 -9.64
N SER A 261 22.65 -14.36 -10.55
CA SER A 261 23.78 -13.52 -11.00
C SER A 261 24.38 -12.65 -9.90
N MET A 262 23.65 -12.35 -8.83
CA MET A 262 24.13 -11.51 -7.72
C MET A 262 25.33 -12.13 -6.97
N CYS A 263 25.29 -13.43 -6.67
CA CYS A 263 26.34 -14.12 -5.92
C CYS A 263 27.11 -15.15 -6.76
N GLY A 264 26.54 -15.57 -7.89
CA GLY A 264 27.07 -16.65 -8.69
C GLY A 264 27.10 -18.01 -7.97
N PRO A 265 27.64 -19.04 -8.62
CA PRO A 265 27.56 -20.42 -8.13
C PRO A 265 28.37 -20.69 -6.85
N LYS A 266 29.44 -19.92 -6.60
CA LYS A 266 30.37 -20.18 -5.48
C LYS A 266 29.98 -19.51 -4.17
N PHE A 267 29.25 -18.40 -4.23
CA PHE A 267 28.98 -17.55 -3.06
C PHE A 267 27.49 -17.40 -2.75
N CYS A 268 26.62 -18.20 -3.38
CA CYS A 268 25.20 -18.19 -3.04
C CYS A 268 24.99 -18.69 -1.61
N SER A 269 24.53 -17.79 -0.73
CA SER A 269 24.31 -18.07 0.69
C SER A 269 23.30 -19.20 0.95
N MET A 270 22.23 -19.27 0.16
CA MET A 270 21.22 -20.32 0.28
C MET A 270 21.77 -21.69 -0.10
N GLN A 271 22.62 -21.76 -1.14
CA GLN A 271 23.27 -23.00 -1.56
C GLN A 271 24.26 -23.48 -0.51
N ILE A 272 25.09 -22.59 0.03
CA ILE A 272 26.01 -22.90 1.13
C ILE A 272 25.22 -23.46 2.33
N THR A 273 24.08 -22.86 2.66
CA THR A 273 23.22 -23.35 3.76
C THR A 273 22.66 -24.75 3.48
N GLN A 274 22.23 -25.04 2.24
CA GLN A 274 21.77 -26.37 1.86
C GLN A 274 22.89 -27.42 1.97
N GLU A 275 24.12 -27.08 1.57
CA GLU A 275 25.29 -27.96 1.68
C GLU A 275 25.61 -28.28 3.14
N VAL A 276 25.57 -27.28 4.03
CA VAL A 276 25.76 -27.46 5.48
C VAL A 276 24.67 -28.37 6.06
N ARG A 277 23.39 -28.15 5.72
CA ARG A 277 22.28 -29.00 6.18
C ARG A 277 22.39 -30.43 5.68
N ARG A 278 22.88 -30.64 4.45
CA ARG A 278 23.09 -31.97 3.86
C ARG A 278 24.26 -32.70 4.55
N TYR A 279 25.34 -32.00 4.84
CA TYR A 279 26.48 -32.52 5.60
C TYR A 279 26.08 -32.91 7.03
N ALA A 280 25.30 -32.06 7.72
CA ALA A 280 24.74 -32.36 9.03
C ALA A 280 23.93 -33.67 9.04
N SER A 281 23.01 -33.78 8.08
CA SER A 281 22.12 -34.93 7.93
C SER A 281 22.89 -36.22 7.61
N SER A 282 23.94 -36.16 6.77
CA SER A 282 24.72 -37.35 6.39
C SER A 282 25.58 -37.90 7.53
N ARG A 283 25.88 -37.08 8.55
CA ARG A 283 26.63 -37.50 9.75
C ARG A 283 25.75 -37.83 10.95
N GLY A 284 24.42 -37.75 10.82
CA GLY A 284 23.48 -38.01 11.92
C GLY A 284 23.64 -37.03 13.10
N LEU A 285 24.24 -35.87 12.85
CA LEU A 285 24.46 -34.83 13.85
C LEU A 285 23.17 -34.01 13.98
N ASN A 286 22.82 -33.62 15.21
CA ASN A 286 21.79 -32.59 15.36
C ASN A 286 22.30 -31.25 14.79
N GLU A 287 21.41 -30.32 14.43
CA GLU A 287 21.79 -29.07 13.74
C GLU A 287 22.90 -28.31 14.48
N HIS A 288 22.89 -28.33 15.82
CA HIS A 288 23.86 -27.64 16.66
C HIS A 288 25.25 -28.28 16.63
N GLN A 289 25.33 -29.62 16.70
CA GLN A 289 26.57 -30.38 16.61
C GLN A 289 27.19 -30.34 15.20
N ALA A 290 26.33 -30.32 14.18
CA ALA A 290 26.77 -30.18 12.79
C ALA A 290 27.30 -28.78 12.47
N LEU A 291 26.71 -27.75 13.07
CA LEU A 291 27.22 -26.37 12.99
C LEU A 291 28.60 -26.26 13.64
N GLU A 292 28.79 -26.76 14.86
CA GLU A 292 30.09 -26.72 15.54
C GLU A 292 31.19 -27.49 14.80
N GLN A 293 30.92 -28.74 14.40
CA GLN A 293 31.90 -29.54 13.64
C GLN A 293 32.12 -28.99 12.23
N GLY A 294 31.06 -28.59 11.52
CA GLY A 294 31.16 -28.02 10.18
C GLY A 294 31.91 -26.68 10.16
N MET A 295 31.68 -25.80 11.13
CA MET A 295 32.45 -24.56 11.30
C MET A 295 33.91 -24.85 11.60
N THR A 296 34.19 -25.84 12.45
CA THR A 296 35.57 -26.24 12.78
C THR A 296 36.30 -26.82 11.56
N GLU A 297 35.66 -27.72 10.81
CA GLU A 297 36.22 -28.32 9.60
C GLU A 297 36.42 -27.28 8.49
N LYS A 298 35.44 -26.40 8.23
CA LYS A 298 35.57 -25.32 7.24
C LYS A 298 36.60 -24.27 7.66
N ALA A 299 36.70 -23.91 8.94
CA ALA A 299 37.76 -23.00 9.41
C ALA A 299 39.15 -23.60 9.20
N LEU A 300 39.31 -24.92 9.38
CA LEU A 300 40.55 -25.63 9.06
C LEU A 300 40.83 -25.65 7.56
N GLU A 301 39.81 -25.86 6.72
CA GLU A 301 39.92 -25.81 5.26
C GLU A 301 40.31 -24.42 4.76
N PHE A 302 39.63 -23.35 5.22
CA PHE A 302 39.96 -21.97 4.90
C PHE A 302 41.37 -21.59 5.36
N ARG A 303 41.82 -22.05 6.53
CA ARG A 303 43.21 -21.88 6.97
C ARG A 303 44.20 -22.63 6.08
N ARG A 304 43.84 -23.81 5.59
CA ARG A 304 44.68 -24.62 4.69
C ARG A 304 44.83 -24.00 3.31
N ASP A 305 43.74 -23.45 2.78
CA ASP A 305 43.74 -22.79 1.47
C ASP A 305 44.39 -21.40 1.54
N ALA A 306 44.24 -20.67 2.64
CA ALA A 306 44.99 -19.44 2.90
C ALA A 306 46.52 -19.67 2.96
N VAL A 307 46.98 -20.85 3.43
CA VAL A 307 48.39 -21.22 3.42
C VAL A 307 48.89 -21.63 2.03
N LYS A 308 48.02 -22.13 1.14
CA LYS A 308 48.37 -22.43 -0.25
C LYS A 308 48.52 -21.19 -1.12
N ASP A 309 47.69 -20.17 -0.90
CA ASP A 309 47.76 -18.89 -1.63
C ASP A 309 48.97 -18.02 -1.22
N HIS A 310 49.78 -18.45 -0.25
CA HIS A 310 50.98 -17.73 0.23
C HIS A 310 52.30 -18.50 0.00
N GLN A 311 52.33 -19.51 -0.88
CA GLN A 311 53.61 -20.07 -1.32
C GLN A 311 54.26 -19.14 -2.36
N PRO A 312 55.45 -18.55 -2.10
CA PRO A 312 56.18 -17.84 -3.12
C PRO A 312 56.66 -18.84 -4.17
N GLY A 313 56.40 -18.53 -5.44
CA GLY A 313 56.99 -19.24 -6.58
C GLY A 313 58.50 -19.06 -6.66
#